data_AF-A0A0G3GK13-F1
#
_entry.id   AF-A0A0G3GK13-F1
#
_cell.length_a   1.000
_cell.length_b   1.000
_cell.length_c   1.000
_cell.angle_alpha   90.00
_cell.angle_beta   90.00
_cell.angle_gamma   90.00
#
_symmetry.space_group_name_H-M   'P 1'
#
loop_
_entity.id
_entity.type
_entity.pdbx_description
1 polymer ?
#
loop_
_entity_poly.entity_id
_entity_poly.type
_entity_poly.pdbx_seq_one_letter_code
_entity_poly.pdbx_strand_id
1 'polypeptide(L)'
;MGTLTDTHDDSPSSLHQWLQRQARRHGADVALRHKHLGIWQVRTWGQLGDEVQRLAAALQARGFSVGATLTIISRPRPQALLAALAAQWLGGVASLFDPLEPAPEQTQLLGALQPDFVLVEGAEEILRLQAASVTAQVLVYLDPRGLPQALPAVQALDYATLVAHQSTASQAPPTYAQPTAFVFFRQGAQGPEQQCLSHAELLQDGERLVTREALGRQDEALAARAFASGGQARYLLAPWLVAGFCLNFPESLATRDRDRRELGPTLVAGTRDTYERLHGYVLERLPKPGGWARRLVDWALAPAPGVLQRQLGGWLVRRPLRDVLGFTRTRIPLVVGEALRPETQAFFQRLGIQVRHWGDVPHWQAPPTPVELTPDDWRERQSQLA
;
A
#
# COMPACT_ATOMS: atom_id res chain seq x y z
N MET A 1 33.94 30.28 25.96
CA MET A 1 32.96 30.49 24.88
C MET A 1 33.32 29.55 23.74
N GLY A 2 32.52 28.51 23.54
CA GLY A 2 32.66 27.55 22.46
C GLY A 2 31.34 26.81 22.35
N THR A 3 30.40 27.41 21.62
CA THR A 3 29.10 26.81 21.30
C THR A 3 29.33 25.61 20.39
N LEU A 4 29.07 24.42 20.92
CA LEU A 4 28.86 23.21 20.15
C LEU A 4 27.71 23.48 19.17
N THR A 5 28.01 23.61 17.89
CA THR A 5 27.02 23.46 16.83
C THR A 5 26.56 22.01 16.85
N ASP A 6 25.39 21.78 17.45
CA ASP A 6 24.56 20.61 17.21
C ASP A 6 24.29 20.53 15.70
N THR A 7 25.06 19.72 14.98
CA THR A 7 24.60 19.18 13.71
C THR A 7 23.51 18.18 14.05
N HIS A 8 22.25 18.63 14.09
CA HIS A 8 21.10 17.72 14.09
C HIS A 8 21.31 16.74 12.94
N ASP A 9 21.39 15.45 13.29
CA ASP A 9 21.36 14.35 12.35
C ASP A 9 20.03 14.43 11.59
N ASP A 10 20.06 14.98 10.38
CA ASP A 10 18.90 15.35 9.55
C ASP A 10 18.28 14.09 8.90
N SER A 11 18.08 13.06 9.73
CA SER A 11 17.54 11.77 9.37
C SER A 11 16.01 11.86 9.34
N PRO A 12 15.36 11.56 8.19
CA PRO A 12 13.91 11.69 8.06
C PRO A 12 13.17 10.82 9.09
N SER A 13 12.23 11.41 9.83
CA SER A 13 11.46 10.76 10.89
C SER A 13 10.05 10.34 10.45
N SER A 14 9.65 10.66 9.22
CA SER A 14 8.33 10.34 8.67
C SER A 14 8.37 9.91 7.20
N LEU A 15 7.30 9.26 6.75
CA LEU A 15 7.20 8.71 5.38
C LEU A 15 7.28 9.81 4.31
N HIS A 16 6.63 10.95 4.53
CA HIS A 16 6.67 12.07 3.59
C HIS A 16 8.05 12.73 3.55
N GLN A 17 8.79 12.79 4.66
CA GLN A 17 10.17 13.28 4.65
C GLN A 17 11.12 12.31 3.93
N TRP A 18 10.91 11.00 4.05
CA TRP A 18 11.63 10.03 3.23
C TRP A 18 11.33 10.19 1.74
N LEU A 19 10.07 10.43 1.36
CA LEU A 19 9.72 10.77 -0.02
C LEU A 19 10.50 12.01 -0.50
N GLN A 20 10.53 13.09 0.30
CA GLN A 20 11.29 14.30 -0.05
C GLN A 20 12.78 14.00 -0.21
N ARG A 21 13.37 13.18 0.67
CA ARG A 21 14.77 12.76 0.57
C ARG A 21 15.03 12.02 -0.73
N GLN A 22 14.15 11.10 -1.13
CA GLN A 22 14.28 10.39 -2.41
C GLN A 22 14.11 11.33 -3.60
N ALA A 23 13.12 12.22 -3.58
CA ALA A 23 12.92 13.22 -4.63
C ALA A 23 14.14 14.14 -4.81
N ARG A 24 14.77 14.57 -3.71
CA ARG A 24 15.97 15.43 -3.73
C ARG A 24 17.22 14.70 -4.18
N ARG A 25 17.45 13.47 -3.69
CA ARG A 25 18.69 12.72 -3.97
C ARG A 25 18.63 11.99 -5.31
N HIS A 26 17.46 11.48 -5.68
CA HIS A 26 17.26 10.52 -6.77
C HIS A 26 16.06 10.92 -7.65
N GLY A 27 15.83 12.23 -7.84
CA GLY A 27 14.64 12.75 -8.52
C GLY A 27 14.42 12.25 -9.96
N ALA A 28 15.48 11.85 -10.66
CA ALA A 28 15.43 11.31 -12.02
C ALA A 28 15.15 9.79 -12.07
N ASP A 29 15.33 9.08 -10.97
CA ASP A 29 15.09 7.64 -10.90
C ASP A 29 13.61 7.33 -10.94
N VAL A 30 13.29 6.15 -11.48
CA VAL A 30 11.92 5.62 -11.48
C VAL A 30 11.51 5.27 -10.06
N ALA A 31 10.49 5.95 -9.55
CA ALA A 31 9.90 5.67 -8.25
C ALA A 31 8.80 4.62 -8.34
N LEU A 32 7.91 4.78 -9.33
CA LEU A 32 6.82 3.85 -9.56
C LEU A 32 6.47 3.70 -11.04
N ARG A 33 5.82 2.58 -11.35
CA ARG A 33 5.17 2.33 -12.63
C ARG A 33 3.72 1.92 -12.39
N HIS A 34 2.83 2.32 -13.28
CA HIS A 34 1.43 1.90 -13.23
C HIS A 34 0.96 1.50 -14.62
N LYS A 35 0.43 0.29 -14.74
CA LYS A 35 -0.06 -0.20 -16.02
C LYS A 35 -1.44 0.35 -16.29
N HIS A 36 -1.61 1.00 -17.44
CA HIS A 36 -2.87 1.55 -17.88
C HIS A 36 -3.04 1.29 -19.38
N LEU A 37 -4.14 0.65 -19.76
CA LEU A 37 -4.44 0.24 -21.14
C LEU A 37 -3.30 -0.59 -21.74
N GLY A 38 -2.77 -1.53 -20.95
CA GLY A 38 -1.66 -2.39 -21.35
C GLY A 38 -0.26 -1.75 -21.34
N ILE A 39 -0.11 -0.45 -21.05
CA ILE A 39 1.18 0.27 -21.10
C ILE A 39 1.62 0.68 -19.70
N TRP A 40 2.88 0.41 -19.35
CA TRP A 40 3.48 0.87 -18.09
C TRP A 40 3.81 2.37 -18.13
N GLN A 41 3.01 3.15 -17.43
CA GLN A 41 3.26 4.57 -17.21
C GLN A 41 4.29 4.74 -16.11
N VAL A 42 5.37 5.46 -16.40
CA VAL A 42 6.52 5.65 -15.50
C VAL A 42 6.40 6.99 -14.79
N ARG A 43 6.72 7.01 -13.49
CA ARG A 43 6.87 8.25 -12.71
C ARG A 43 8.19 8.26 -11.95
N THR A 44 8.88 9.40 -11.98
CA THR A 44 10.15 9.58 -11.26
C THR A 44 9.93 10.08 -9.84
N TRP A 45 10.92 9.92 -8.96
CA TRP A 45 10.84 10.42 -7.58
C TRP A 45 10.58 11.93 -7.49
N GLY A 46 11.15 12.72 -8.40
CA GLY A 46 10.90 14.16 -8.48
C GLY A 46 9.44 14.47 -8.79
N GLN A 47 8.87 13.79 -9.81
CA GLN A 47 7.46 13.96 -10.18
C GLN A 47 6.51 13.58 -9.05
N LEU A 48 6.83 12.52 -8.29
CA LEU A 48 6.05 12.12 -7.11
C LEU A 48 6.11 13.16 -6.01
N GLY A 49 7.29 13.69 -5.71
CA GLY A 49 7.47 14.75 -4.72
C GLY A 49 6.61 15.97 -5.05
N ASP A 50 6.67 16.42 -6.31
CA ASP A 50 5.89 17.58 -6.76
C ASP A 50 4.37 17.31 -6.73
N GLU A 51 3.94 16.09 -7.09
CA GLU A 51 2.53 15.70 -7.07
C GLU A 51 1.98 15.64 -5.65
N VAL A 52 2.72 15.07 -4.69
CA VAL A 52 2.34 15.04 -3.27
C VAL A 52 2.24 16.46 -2.70
N GLN A 53 3.15 17.36 -3.05
CA GLN A 53 3.08 18.76 -2.62
C GLN A 53 1.85 19.47 -3.18
N ARG A 54 1.52 19.29 -4.47
CA ARG A 54 0.31 19.87 -5.07
C ARG A 54 -0.96 19.33 -4.42
N LEU A 55 -1.03 18.03 -4.17
CA LEU A 55 -2.16 17.40 -3.47
C LEU A 55 -2.31 17.95 -2.05
N ALA A 56 -1.21 18.05 -1.30
CA ALA A 56 -1.21 18.59 0.05
C ALA A 56 -1.72 20.04 0.06
N ALA A 57 -1.20 20.90 -0.82
CA ALA A 57 -1.67 22.28 -0.92
C ALA A 57 -3.17 22.36 -1.28
N ALA A 58 -3.64 21.51 -2.19
CA ALA A 58 -5.03 21.50 -2.62
C ALA A 58 -5.99 20.98 -1.53
N LEU A 59 -5.58 19.99 -0.73
CA LEU A 59 -6.33 19.50 0.42
C LEU A 59 -6.40 20.56 1.52
N GLN A 60 -5.30 21.22 1.83
CA GLN A 60 -5.26 22.26 2.86
C GLN A 60 -6.13 23.47 2.50
N ALA A 61 -6.12 23.89 1.23
CA ALA A 61 -7.00 24.96 0.74
C ALA A 61 -8.51 24.65 0.93
N ARG A 62 -8.85 23.40 1.22
CA ARG A 62 -10.21 22.92 1.49
C ARG A 62 -10.43 22.54 2.94
N GLY A 63 -9.55 22.99 3.84
CA GLY A 63 -9.68 22.82 5.28
C GLY A 63 -9.01 21.58 5.85
N PHE A 64 -8.28 20.79 5.05
CA PHE A 64 -7.52 19.67 5.61
C PHE A 64 -6.40 20.19 6.52
N SER A 65 -6.38 19.73 7.76
CA SER A 65 -5.51 20.25 8.82
C SER A 65 -4.86 19.14 9.63
N VAL A 66 -3.95 19.51 10.54
CA VAL A 66 -3.26 18.56 11.41
C VAL A 66 -4.27 17.73 12.21
N GLY A 67 -4.09 16.40 12.21
CA GLY A 67 -5.00 15.46 12.88
C GLY A 67 -6.24 15.08 12.07
N ALA A 68 -6.52 15.73 10.93
CA ALA A 68 -7.59 15.29 10.03
C ALA A 68 -7.29 13.92 9.44
N THR A 69 -8.33 13.13 9.18
CA THR A 69 -8.22 11.80 8.57
C THR A 69 -8.70 11.85 7.12
N LEU A 70 -7.86 11.40 6.19
CA LEU A 70 -8.24 11.15 4.80
C LEU A 70 -8.62 9.68 4.64
N THR A 71 -9.91 9.41 4.44
CA THR A 71 -10.43 8.07 4.17
C THR A 71 -10.31 7.75 2.68
N ILE A 72 -9.67 6.64 2.34
CA ILE A 72 -9.36 6.24 0.97
C ILE A 72 -9.96 4.87 0.70
N ILE A 73 -10.87 4.79 -0.27
CA ILE A 73 -11.49 3.55 -0.74
C ILE A 73 -11.09 3.37 -2.20
N SER A 74 -10.06 2.56 -2.45
CA SER A 74 -9.50 2.40 -3.79
C SER A 74 -8.77 1.06 -3.93
N ARG A 75 -8.81 0.50 -5.15
CA ARG A 75 -7.91 -0.58 -5.54
C ARG A 75 -6.47 -0.07 -5.50
N PRO A 76 -5.44 -0.95 -5.50
CA PRO A 76 -4.05 -0.50 -5.52
C PRO A 76 -3.73 0.34 -6.75
N ARG A 77 -3.62 1.65 -6.53
CA ARG A 77 -3.30 2.65 -7.55
C ARG A 77 -2.32 3.68 -6.98
N PRO A 78 -1.45 4.27 -7.80
CA PRO A 78 -0.54 5.32 -7.35
C PRO A 78 -1.26 6.49 -6.68
N GLN A 79 -2.39 6.93 -7.23
CA GLN A 79 -3.13 8.10 -6.75
C GLN A 79 -3.54 7.98 -5.28
N ALA A 80 -4.03 6.80 -4.87
CA ALA A 80 -4.38 6.50 -3.49
C ALA A 80 -3.16 6.60 -2.57
N LEU A 81 -2.01 6.07 -3.00
CA LEU A 81 -0.77 6.16 -2.24
C LEU A 81 -0.26 7.60 -2.11
N LEU A 82 -0.30 8.37 -3.20
CA LEU A 82 0.12 9.77 -3.22
C LEU A 82 -0.78 10.66 -2.37
N ALA A 83 -2.09 10.40 -2.37
CA ALA A 83 -3.04 11.11 -1.51
C ALA A 83 -2.79 10.79 -0.02
N ALA A 84 -2.49 9.54 0.33
CA ALA A 84 -2.11 9.18 1.69
C ALA A 84 -0.85 9.91 2.17
N LEU A 85 0.18 9.98 1.33
CA LEU A 85 1.41 10.74 1.62
C LEU A 85 1.16 12.24 1.71
N ALA A 86 0.22 12.79 0.92
CA ALA A 86 -0.18 14.18 0.97
C ALA A 86 -0.96 14.52 2.26
N ALA A 87 -1.83 13.62 2.74
CA ALA A 87 -2.47 13.77 4.04
C ALA A 87 -1.43 13.79 5.17
N GLN A 88 -0.45 12.87 5.13
CA GLN A 88 0.64 12.80 6.10
C GLN A 88 1.57 14.02 6.02
N TRP A 89 1.77 14.60 4.84
CA TRP A 89 2.52 15.85 4.67
C TRP A 89 1.91 17.00 5.46
N LEU A 90 0.57 17.05 5.56
CA LEU A 90 -0.15 18.07 6.31
C LEU A 90 -0.27 17.74 7.81
N GLY A 91 0.37 16.66 8.27
CA GLY A 91 0.22 16.17 9.64
C GLY A 91 -1.15 15.53 9.92
N GLY A 92 -1.85 15.06 8.87
CA GLY A 92 -3.04 14.23 9.02
C GLY A 92 -2.71 12.74 8.96
N VAL A 93 -3.77 11.93 8.99
CA VAL A 93 -3.71 10.46 8.99
C VAL A 93 -4.40 9.92 7.75
N ALA A 94 -3.89 8.84 7.18
CA ALA A 94 -4.56 8.14 6.09
C ALA A 94 -5.29 6.90 6.62
N SER A 95 -6.57 6.74 6.28
CA SER A 95 -7.33 5.52 6.53
C SER A 95 -7.66 4.84 5.21
N LEU A 96 -7.22 3.59 5.02
CA LEU A 96 -7.38 2.88 3.76
C LEU A 96 -8.31 1.69 3.92
N PHE A 97 -9.24 1.58 2.99
CA PHE A 97 -10.22 0.49 2.88
C PHE A 97 -9.98 -0.29 1.59
N ASP A 98 -10.03 -1.62 1.66
CA ASP A 98 -9.99 -2.47 0.46
C ASP A 98 -11.40 -2.48 -0.15
N PRO A 99 -11.61 -1.96 -1.37
CA PRO A 99 -12.95 -1.92 -1.97
C PRO A 99 -13.53 -3.31 -2.23
N LEU A 100 -12.70 -4.36 -2.21
CA LEU A 100 -13.12 -5.75 -2.36
C LEU A 100 -13.66 -6.39 -1.07
N GLU A 101 -13.55 -5.74 0.08
CA GLU A 101 -14.19 -6.21 1.30
C GLU A 101 -15.72 -6.21 1.16
N PRO A 102 -16.43 -7.06 1.92
CA PRO A 102 -17.89 -7.14 1.85
C PRO A 102 -18.54 -5.77 2.05
N ALA A 103 -19.31 -5.33 1.05
CA ALA A 103 -19.95 -4.02 1.06
C ALA A 103 -20.82 -3.76 2.32
N PRO A 104 -21.57 -4.72 2.90
CA PRO A 104 -22.36 -4.46 4.10
C PRO A 104 -21.52 -4.05 5.31
N GLU A 105 -20.44 -4.77 5.59
CA GLU A 105 -19.54 -4.48 6.71
C GLU A 105 -18.85 -3.12 6.53
N GLN A 106 -18.37 -2.85 5.31
CA GLN A 106 -17.71 -1.58 5.02
C GLN A 106 -18.70 -0.40 5.05
N THR A 107 -19.94 -0.58 4.59
CA THR A 107 -21.00 0.44 4.69
C THR A 107 -21.31 0.77 6.15
N GLN A 108 -21.40 -0.26 7.01
CA GLN A 108 -21.60 -0.09 8.44
C GLN A 108 -20.46 0.70 9.09
N LEU A 109 -19.20 0.37 8.77
CA LEU A 109 -18.03 1.09 9.27
C LEU A 109 -18.03 2.55 8.81
N LEU A 110 -18.25 2.81 7.52
CA LEU A 110 -18.29 4.17 6.98
C LEU A 110 -19.39 5.01 7.63
N GLY A 111 -20.56 4.41 7.86
CA GLY A 111 -21.67 5.07 8.54
C GLY A 111 -21.37 5.39 10.00
N ALA A 112 -20.59 4.55 10.69
CA ALA A 112 -20.13 4.81 12.05
C ALA A 112 -19.01 5.86 12.12
N LEU A 113 -18.14 5.93 11.10
CA LEU A 113 -16.98 6.81 11.06
C LEU A 113 -17.29 8.24 10.58
N GLN A 114 -18.31 8.42 9.72
CA GLN A 114 -18.70 9.70 9.13
C GLN A 114 -17.50 10.56 8.65
N PRO A 115 -16.70 10.07 7.68
CA PRO A 115 -15.47 10.75 7.29
C PRO A 115 -15.71 12.08 6.56
N ASP A 116 -15.01 13.13 6.98
CA ASP A 116 -15.08 14.47 6.37
C ASP A 116 -14.32 14.58 5.03
N PHE A 117 -13.19 13.89 4.92
CA PHE A 117 -12.35 13.89 3.72
C PHE A 117 -12.26 12.48 3.16
N VAL A 118 -12.77 12.29 1.94
CA VAL A 118 -12.83 10.98 1.31
C VAL A 118 -12.21 11.02 -0.08
N LEU A 119 -11.37 10.03 -0.39
CA LEU A 119 -10.94 9.70 -1.74
C LEU A 119 -11.54 8.35 -2.14
N VAL A 120 -12.21 8.31 -3.27
CA VAL A 120 -12.85 7.11 -3.81
C VAL A 120 -12.37 6.84 -5.23
N GLU A 121 -12.39 5.57 -5.63
CA GLU A 121 -12.00 5.23 -6.99
C GLU A 121 -13.05 5.67 -8.02
N GLY A 122 -14.31 5.26 -7.87
CA GLY A 122 -15.35 5.61 -8.84
C GLY A 122 -16.77 5.46 -8.29
N ALA A 123 -17.70 5.18 -9.19
CA ALA A 123 -19.13 5.18 -8.89
C ALA A 123 -19.57 4.15 -7.83
N GLU A 124 -18.96 2.96 -7.81
CA GLU A 124 -19.32 1.89 -6.85
C GLU A 124 -19.05 2.31 -5.40
N GLU A 125 -17.89 2.93 -5.13
CA GLU A 125 -17.55 3.45 -3.81
C GLU A 125 -18.42 4.65 -3.41
N ILE A 126 -18.82 5.48 -4.37
CA ILE A 126 -19.73 6.61 -4.11
C ILE A 126 -21.12 6.13 -3.70
N LEU A 127 -21.65 5.12 -4.39
CA LEU A 127 -22.91 4.47 -4.00
C LEU A 127 -22.81 3.86 -2.60
N ARG A 128 -21.64 3.33 -2.23
CA ARG A 128 -21.37 2.80 -0.89
C ARG A 128 -21.40 3.90 0.18
N LEU A 129 -20.81 5.06 -0.07
CA LEU A 129 -20.89 6.22 0.81
C LEU A 129 -22.34 6.71 1.00
N GLN A 130 -23.13 6.73 -0.09
CA GLN A 130 -24.56 7.08 -0.03
C GLN A 130 -25.35 6.07 0.80
N ALA A 131 -25.12 4.77 0.60
CA ALA A 131 -25.75 3.72 1.40
C ALA A 131 -25.37 3.82 2.89
N ALA A 132 -24.16 4.28 3.19
CA ALA A 132 -23.68 4.56 4.54
C ALA A 132 -24.20 5.89 5.12
N SER A 133 -24.98 6.67 4.34
CA SER A 133 -25.44 8.01 4.71
C SER A 133 -24.31 8.96 5.11
N VAL A 134 -23.12 8.78 4.52
CA VAL A 134 -21.97 9.66 4.75
C VAL A 134 -22.16 10.95 3.96
N THR A 135 -21.94 12.10 4.62
CA THR A 135 -21.90 13.40 3.95
C THR A 135 -20.53 14.03 4.15
N ALA A 136 -19.61 13.78 3.23
CA ALA A 136 -18.25 14.27 3.33
C ALA A 136 -18.18 15.79 3.07
N GLN A 137 -17.28 16.50 3.74
CA GLN A 137 -16.96 17.89 3.39
C GLN A 137 -16.28 17.94 2.02
N VAL A 138 -15.32 17.03 1.79
CA VAL A 138 -14.59 16.92 0.53
C VAL A 138 -14.57 15.47 0.07
N LEU A 139 -15.03 15.24 -1.16
CA LEU A 139 -14.94 13.97 -1.86
C LEU A 139 -14.09 14.12 -3.13
N VAL A 140 -13.05 13.31 -3.24
CA VAL A 140 -12.18 13.23 -4.39
C VAL A 140 -12.42 11.91 -5.11
N TYR A 141 -12.73 11.93 -6.40
CA TYR A 141 -12.88 10.71 -7.20
C TYR A 141 -11.73 10.55 -8.20
N LEU A 142 -11.31 9.31 -8.46
CA LEU A 142 -10.24 8.99 -9.41
C LEU A 142 -10.75 8.70 -10.83
N ASP A 143 -11.98 8.22 -10.97
CA ASP A 143 -12.61 7.87 -12.24
C ASP A 143 -14.00 8.54 -12.36
N PRO A 144 -14.18 9.50 -13.28
CA PRO A 144 -15.45 10.19 -13.49
C PRO A 144 -16.52 9.34 -14.21
N ARG A 145 -16.18 8.12 -14.67
CA ARG A 145 -17.12 7.31 -15.45
C ARG A 145 -18.22 6.73 -14.59
N GLY A 146 -19.46 6.90 -15.04
CA GLY A 146 -20.65 6.33 -14.39
C GLY A 146 -21.00 6.98 -13.06
N LEU A 147 -20.46 8.16 -12.74
CA LEU A 147 -20.79 8.87 -11.52
C LEU A 147 -22.29 9.15 -11.42
N PRO A 148 -22.89 8.99 -10.22
CA PRO A 148 -24.27 9.36 -10.00
C PRO A 148 -24.44 10.89 -10.13
N GLN A 149 -25.66 11.33 -10.45
CA GLN A 149 -25.97 12.76 -10.62
C GLN A 149 -25.79 13.56 -9.32
N ALA A 150 -26.15 12.96 -8.19
CA ALA A 150 -25.96 13.54 -6.87
C ALA A 150 -24.76 12.87 -6.19
N LEU A 151 -23.82 13.67 -5.71
CA LEU A 151 -22.62 13.21 -5.00
C LEU A 151 -22.76 13.47 -3.49
N PRO A 152 -22.36 12.52 -2.62
CA PRO A 152 -22.52 12.62 -1.17
C PRO A 152 -21.45 13.52 -0.53
N ALA A 153 -21.29 14.74 -1.01
CA ALA A 153 -20.32 15.68 -0.48
C ALA A 153 -20.70 17.15 -0.68
N VAL A 154 -20.21 18.01 0.20
CA VAL A 154 -20.30 19.47 0.03
C VAL A 154 -19.46 19.91 -1.17
N GLN A 155 -18.26 19.34 -1.32
CA GLN A 155 -17.38 19.57 -2.45
C GLN A 155 -16.95 18.23 -3.06
N ALA A 156 -17.27 18.01 -4.33
CA ALA A 156 -16.83 16.84 -5.08
C ALA A 156 -15.86 17.24 -6.21
N LEU A 157 -14.74 16.53 -6.32
CA LEU A 157 -13.60 16.95 -7.13
C LEU A 157 -12.98 15.78 -7.88
N ASP A 158 -12.62 16.01 -9.14
CA ASP A 158 -11.77 15.08 -9.89
C ASP A 158 -10.32 15.21 -9.41
N TYR A 159 -9.67 14.09 -9.08
CA TYR A 159 -8.25 14.04 -8.74
C TYR A 159 -7.35 14.74 -9.77
N ALA A 160 -7.66 14.62 -11.07
CA ALA A 160 -6.89 15.29 -12.12
C ALA A 160 -6.91 16.81 -11.97
N THR A 161 -8.03 17.38 -11.53
CA THR A 161 -8.16 18.83 -11.29
C THR A 161 -7.36 19.30 -10.08
N LEU A 162 -7.25 18.45 -9.04
CA LEU A 162 -6.43 18.72 -7.86
C LEU A 162 -4.93 18.74 -8.20
N VAL A 163 -4.45 17.76 -8.97
CA VAL A 163 -3.03 17.69 -9.37
C VAL A 163 -2.66 18.77 -10.38
N ALA A 164 -3.61 19.20 -11.23
CA ALA A 164 -3.40 20.29 -12.18
C ALA A 164 -3.35 21.68 -11.50
N HIS A 165 -3.81 21.79 -10.25
CA HIS A 165 -3.81 23.04 -9.51
C HIS A 165 -2.37 23.50 -9.25
N GLN A 166 -1.97 24.61 -9.87
CA GLN A 166 -0.68 25.24 -9.63
C GLN A 166 -0.78 26.04 -8.34
N SER A 167 -0.36 25.46 -7.23
CA SER A 167 -0.25 26.20 -5.97
C SER A 167 1.08 26.95 -5.93
N THR A 168 1.05 28.23 -5.61
CA THR A 168 2.22 29.13 -5.54
C THR A 168 3.01 29.01 -4.23
N ALA A 169 2.49 28.28 -3.24
CA ALA A 169 3.14 28.10 -1.94
C ALA A 169 3.72 26.70 -1.80
N SER A 170 5.05 26.57 -1.86
CA SER A 170 5.77 25.41 -1.34
C SER A 170 5.63 25.40 0.17
N GLN A 171 4.68 24.63 0.69
CA GLN A 171 4.47 24.57 2.14
C GLN A 171 5.42 23.57 2.78
N ALA A 172 6.19 24.06 3.76
CA ALA A 172 6.92 23.18 4.65
C ALA A 172 5.93 22.28 5.41
N PRO A 173 6.26 21.01 5.65
CA PRO A 173 5.47 20.15 6.52
C PRO A 173 5.35 20.79 7.92
N PRO A 174 4.28 20.48 8.68
CA PRO A 174 4.10 21.04 10.02
C PRO A 174 5.30 20.68 10.91
N THR A 175 5.64 21.60 11.83
CA THR A 175 6.78 21.45 12.76
C THR A 175 6.66 20.22 13.66
N TYR A 176 5.43 19.76 13.91
CA TYR A 176 5.13 18.54 14.67
C TYR A 176 4.42 17.54 13.77
N ALA A 177 5.05 16.39 13.55
CA ALA A 177 4.39 15.26 12.90
C ALA A 177 3.45 14.57 13.91
N GLN A 178 2.22 14.30 13.50
CA GLN A 178 1.40 13.31 14.19
C GLN A 178 2.18 11.98 14.23
N PRO A 179 2.18 11.26 15.36
CA PRO A 179 2.90 10.00 15.43
C PRO A 179 2.28 8.97 14.48
N THR A 180 0.96 8.96 14.35
CA THR A 180 0.19 8.02 13.53
C THR A 180 0.24 8.39 12.05
N ALA A 181 0.65 7.45 11.20
CA ALA A 181 0.65 7.57 9.75
C ALA A 181 -0.59 6.96 9.11
N PHE A 182 -1.01 5.79 9.60
CA PHE A 182 -2.15 5.04 9.09
C PHE A 182 -3.07 4.58 10.20
N VAL A 183 -4.38 4.56 9.91
CA VAL A 183 -5.39 3.90 10.75
C VAL A 183 -6.21 2.96 9.88
N PHE A 184 -6.22 1.68 10.24
CA PHE A 184 -7.05 0.66 9.60
C PHE A 184 -8.26 0.37 10.48
N PHE A 185 -9.41 0.13 9.87
CA PHE A 185 -10.63 -0.23 10.57
C PHE A 185 -11.12 -1.61 10.16
N ARG A 186 -11.78 -2.31 11.08
CA ARG A 186 -12.52 -3.55 10.80
C ARG A 186 -13.77 -3.64 11.65
N GLN A 187 -14.72 -4.46 11.23
CA GLN A 187 -15.89 -4.78 12.04
C GLN A 187 -15.53 -5.90 13.03
N GLY A 188 -15.46 -5.56 14.32
CA GLY A 188 -15.28 -6.50 15.42
C GLY A 188 -16.60 -7.01 15.98
N ALA A 189 -16.53 -7.97 16.90
CA ALA A 189 -17.72 -8.57 17.53
C ALA A 189 -18.53 -7.57 18.39
N GLN A 190 -17.85 -6.57 18.96
CA GLN A 190 -18.46 -5.55 19.83
C GLN A 190 -18.64 -4.19 19.15
N GLY A 191 -18.32 -4.07 17.85
CA GLY A 191 -18.34 -2.80 17.13
C GLY A 191 -17.10 -2.59 16.25
N PRO A 192 -16.92 -1.39 15.70
CA PRO A 192 -15.72 -1.06 14.94
C PRO A 192 -14.47 -1.19 15.80
N GLU A 193 -13.40 -1.74 15.23
CA GLU A 193 -12.07 -1.80 15.82
C GLU A 193 -11.09 -1.09 14.89
N GLN A 194 -10.04 -0.52 15.46
CA GLN A 194 -8.99 0.19 14.74
C GLN A 194 -7.59 -0.35 15.05
N GLN A 195 -6.69 -0.19 14.09
CA GLN A 195 -5.25 -0.40 14.24
C GLN A 195 -4.53 0.86 13.78
N CYS A 196 -3.84 1.52 14.71
CA CYS A 196 -2.99 2.68 14.43
C CYS A 196 -1.56 2.22 14.14
N LEU A 197 -0.96 2.70 13.06
CA LEU A 197 0.46 2.52 12.76
C LEU A 197 1.18 3.87 12.74
N SER A 198 2.24 3.99 13.52
CA SER A 198 3.05 5.18 13.56
C SER A 198 4.08 5.25 12.42
N HIS A 199 4.51 6.47 12.10
CA HIS A 199 5.64 6.70 11.19
C HIS A 199 6.90 5.98 11.67
N ALA A 200 7.21 6.06 12.96
CA ALA A 200 8.41 5.46 13.54
C ALA A 200 8.42 3.93 13.42
N GLU A 201 7.30 3.26 13.74
CA GLU A 201 7.17 1.80 13.59
C GLU A 201 7.35 1.37 12.13
N LEU A 202 6.70 2.06 11.20
CA LEU A 202 6.79 1.76 9.77
C LEU A 202 8.21 1.90 9.25
N LEU A 203 8.90 2.98 9.62
CA LEU A 203 10.28 3.21 9.20
C LEU A 203 11.25 2.21 9.83
N GLN A 204 11.10 1.90 11.12
CA GLN A 204 11.93 0.90 11.80
C GLN A 204 11.81 -0.47 11.14
N ASP A 205 10.59 -0.93 10.86
CA ASP A 205 10.37 -2.22 10.19
C ASP A 205 10.82 -2.19 8.73
N GLY A 206 10.62 -1.05 8.06
CA GLY A 206 11.11 -0.80 6.70
C GLY A 206 12.64 -0.94 6.60
N GLU A 207 13.37 -0.24 7.46
CA GLU A 207 14.84 -0.28 7.54
C GLU A 207 15.37 -1.67 7.89
N ARG A 208 14.70 -2.38 8.81
CA ARG A 208 15.04 -3.78 9.13
C ARG A 208 14.91 -4.68 7.91
N LEU A 209 13.83 -4.55 7.14
CA LEU A 209 13.65 -5.33 5.92
C LEU A 209 14.71 -4.97 4.88
N VAL A 210 14.94 -3.67 4.66
CA VAL A 210 15.95 -3.17 3.70
C VAL A 210 17.34 -3.71 4.03
N THR A 211 17.73 -3.68 5.30
CA THR A 211 19.04 -4.15 5.77
C THR A 211 19.15 -5.67 5.64
N ARG A 212 18.14 -6.42 6.11
CA ARG A 212 18.16 -7.89 6.10
C ARG A 212 18.14 -8.48 4.70
N GLU A 213 17.40 -7.84 3.79
CA GLU A 213 17.24 -8.31 2.41
C GLU A 213 18.17 -7.61 1.42
N ALA A 214 19.02 -6.68 1.89
CA ALA A 214 19.87 -5.84 1.05
C ALA A 214 19.08 -5.25 -0.14
N LEU A 215 17.95 -4.62 0.16
CA LEU A 215 17.14 -3.92 -0.84
C LEU A 215 17.83 -2.63 -1.26
N GLY A 216 17.76 -2.30 -2.55
CA GLY A 216 18.28 -1.04 -3.08
C GLY A 216 17.53 -0.56 -4.30
N ARG A 217 17.97 0.56 -4.88
CA ARG A 217 17.34 1.23 -6.04
C ARG A 217 17.19 0.35 -7.29
N GLN A 218 18.02 -0.68 -7.41
CA GLN A 218 17.98 -1.67 -8.49
C GLN A 218 16.85 -2.70 -8.34
N ASP A 219 16.23 -2.78 -7.17
CA ASP A 219 15.13 -3.71 -6.93
C ASP A 219 13.82 -3.17 -7.52
N GLU A 220 12.86 -4.07 -7.68
CA GLU A 220 11.50 -3.70 -8.06
C GLU A 220 10.49 -4.66 -7.44
N ALA A 221 9.35 -4.10 -7.02
CA ALA A 221 8.29 -4.85 -6.36
C ALA A 221 6.94 -4.61 -7.04
N LEU A 222 6.01 -5.54 -6.91
CA LEU A 222 4.64 -5.41 -7.40
C LEU A 222 3.66 -5.15 -6.25
N ALA A 223 3.00 -4.00 -6.25
CA ALA A 223 1.91 -3.63 -5.35
C ALA A 223 0.56 -4.13 -5.90
N ALA A 224 0.30 -5.43 -5.75
CA ALA A 224 -0.92 -6.08 -6.27
C ALA A 224 -2.10 -6.14 -5.29
N ARG A 225 -2.02 -5.42 -4.17
CA ARG A 225 -3.08 -5.28 -3.16
C ARG A 225 -3.14 -3.84 -2.68
N ALA A 226 -4.34 -3.37 -2.35
CA ALA A 226 -4.51 -2.04 -1.76
C ALA A 226 -3.63 -1.96 -0.50
N PHE A 227 -3.06 -0.78 -0.22
CA PHE A 227 -2.32 -0.51 1.02
C PHE A 227 -3.25 -0.45 2.25
N ALA A 228 -4.42 -1.09 2.19
CA ALA A 228 -5.46 -1.20 3.20
C ALA A 228 -5.17 -2.22 4.31
N SER A 229 -3.92 -2.67 4.43
CA SER A 229 -3.49 -3.51 5.55
C SER A 229 -2.13 -3.07 6.07
N GLY A 230 -1.95 -3.20 7.39
CA GLY A 230 -0.70 -2.83 8.05
C GLY A 230 0.53 -3.55 7.49
N GLY A 231 0.38 -4.80 7.06
CA GLY A 231 1.46 -5.57 6.46
C GLY A 231 1.97 -4.98 5.14
N GLN A 232 1.10 -4.44 4.29
CA GLN A 232 1.51 -3.77 3.05
C GLN A 232 2.19 -2.42 3.33
N ALA A 233 1.69 -1.67 4.32
CA ALA A 233 2.31 -0.42 4.76
C ALA A 233 3.74 -0.67 5.30
N ARG A 234 3.92 -1.70 6.15
CA ARG A 234 5.22 -2.05 6.77
C ARG A 234 6.22 -2.64 5.80
N TYR A 235 5.81 -3.56 4.93
CA TYR A 235 6.75 -4.39 4.16
C TYR A 235 6.79 -4.10 2.67
N LEU A 236 6.04 -3.10 2.21
CA LEU A 236 6.12 -2.62 0.84
C LEU A 236 6.30 -1.10 0.76
N LEU A 237 5.44 -0.32 1.42
CA LEU A 237 5.50 1.15 1.38
C LEU A 237 6.74 1.72 2.09
N ALA A 238 6.96 1.39 3.37
CA ALA A 238 8.11 1.93 4.09
C ALA A 238 9.46 1.51 3.49
N PRO A 239 9.71 0.23 3.15
CA PRO A 239 10.92 -0.19 2.44
C PRO A 239 11.10 0.51 1.08
N TRP A 240 10.00 0.77 0.35
CA TRP A 240 10.06 1.50 -0.92
C TRP A 240 10.60 2.91 -0.72
N LEU A 241 10.12 3.63 0.28
CA LEU A 241 10.61 4.97 0.63
C LEU A 241 12.03 4.97 1.16
N VAL A 242 12.41 3.97 1.95
CA VAL A 242 13.76 3.87 2.56
C VAL A 242 14.82 3.46 1.52
N ALA A 243 14.59 2.39 0.77
CA ALA A 243 15.56 1.85 -0.20
C ALA A 243 15.51 2.53 -1.57
N GLY A 244 14.40 3.17 -1.93
CA GLY A 244 14.26 3.90 -3.20
C GLY A 244 14.10 3.00 -4.43
N PHE A 245 13.63 1.76 -4.25
CA PHE A 245 13.39 0.81 -5.36
C PHE A 245 12.15 1.18 -6.20
N CYS A 246 11.94 0.52 -7.34
CA CYS A 246 10.78 0.79 -8.19
C CYS A 246 9.52 0.02 -7.75
N LEU A 247 8.43 0.74 -7.46
CA LEU A 247 7.15 0.14 -7.08
C LEU A 247 6.19 0.05 -8.28
N ASN A 248 5.71 -1.14 -8.61
CA ASN A 248 4.88 -1.35 -9.80
C ASN A 248 3.43 -1.66 -9.42
N PHE A 249 2.48 -0.96 -10.03
CA PHE A 249 1.05 -1.14 -9.85
C PHE A 249 0.45 -1.84 -11.08
N PRO A 250 -0.15 -3.03 -10.93
CA PRO A 250 -0.79 -3.73 -12.05
C PRO A 250 -2.01 -2.97 -12.54
N GLU A 251 -2.47 -3.29 -13.75
CA GLU A 251 -3.65 -2.64 -14.35
C GLU A 251 -4.93 -3.00 -13.60
N SER A 252 -5.02 -4.25 -13.15
CA SER A 252 -6.14 -4.73 -12.35
C SER A 252 -5.72 -5.95 -11.53
N LEU A 253 -6.55 -6.30 -10.56
CA LEU A 253 -6.37 -7.52 -9.79
C LEU A 253 -6.58 -8.80 -10.62
N ALA A 254 -7.33 -8.70 -11.72
CA ALA A 254 -7.54 -9.80 -12.67
C ALA A 254 -6.30 -10.05 -13.55
N THR A 255 -5.56 -9.00 -13.91
CA THR A 255 -4.35 -9.09 -14.74
C THR A 255 -3.07 -9.21 -13.94
N ARG A 256 -3.13 -9.11 -12.60
CA ARG A 256 -1.94 -9.02 -11.73
C ARG A 256 -0.89 -10.10 -11.98
N ASP A 257 -1.29 -11.35 -12.25
CA ASP A 257 -0.34 -12.45 -12.45
C ASP A 257 0.36 -12.37 -13.82
N ARG A 258 -0.36 -11.89 -14.84
CA ARG A 258 0.23 -11.58 -16.14
C ARG A 258 1.20 -10.41 -16.03
N ASP A 259 0.80 -9.35 -15.34
CA ASP A 259 1.63 -8.15 -15.12
C ASP A 259 2.89 -8.49 -14.32
N ARG A 260 2.76 -9.38 -13.32
CA ARG A 260 3.88 -9.91 -12.54
C ARG A 260 4.84 -10.74 -13.37
N ARG A 261 4.33 -11.58 -14.27
CA ARG A 261 5.15 -12.35 -15.21
C ARG A 261 5.91 -11.44 -16.17
N GLU A 262 5.23 -10.42 -16.70
CA GLU A 262 5.82 -9.44 -17.62
C GLU A 262 6.95 -8.63 -16.98
N LEU A 263 6.76 -8.20 -15.73
CA LEU A 263 7.80 -7.48 -14.98
C LEU A 263 8.94 -8.39 -14.50
N GLY A 264 8.59 -9.56 -13.94
CA GLY A 264 9.52 -10.41 -13.20
C GLY A 264 10.16 -9.66 -12.03
N PRO A 265 9.39 -9.20 -11.02
CA PRO A 265 9.91 -8.35 -9.95
C PRO A 265 10.95 -9.05 -9.08
N THR A 266 11.90 -8.28 -8.52
CA THR A 266 12.93 -8.82 -7.62
C THR A 266 12.38 -9.12 -6.23
N LEU A 267 11.38 -8.34 -5.78
CA LEU A 267 10.63 -8.51 -4.53
C LEU A 267 9.17 -8.88 -4.83
N VAL A 268 8.72 -10.02 -4.29
CA VAL A 268 7.31 -10.46 -4.34
C VAL A 268 6.81 -10.57 -2.91
N ALA A 269 6.25 -9.48 -2.39
CA ALA A 269 5.57 -9.46 -1.10
C ALA A 269 4.10 -9.85 -1.26
N GLY A 270 3.63 -10.85 -0.51
CA GLY A 270 2.25 -11.32 -0.58
C GLY A 270 1.77 -11.96 0.72
N THR A 271 0.48 -12.27 0.80
CA THR A 271 -0.11 -13.05 1.91
C THR A 271 -0.02 -14.54 1.62
N ARG A 272 -0.34 -15.39 2.61
CA ARG A 272 -0.52 -16.84 2.39
C ARG A 272 -1.42 -17.13 1.19
N ASP A 273 -2.59 -16.50 1.13
CA ASP A 273 -3.54 -16.72 0.04
C ASP A 273 -2.98 -16.36 -1.33
N THR A 274 -2.03 -15.42 -1.39
CA THR A 274 -1.37 -15.05 -2.64
C THR A 274 -0.51 -16.19 -3.15
N TYR A 275 0.31 -16.79 -2.29
CA TYR A 275 1.16 -17.92 -2.66
C TYR A 275 0.38 -19.22 -2.83
N GLU A 276 -0.69 -19.44 -2.05
CA GLU A 276 -1.58 -20.59 -2.23
C GLU A 276 -2.34 -20.53 -3.55
N ARG A 277 -2.85 -19.35 -3.93
CA ARG A 277 -3.44 -19.14 -5.27
C ARG A 277 -2.45 -19.44 -6.39
N LEU A 278 -1.20 -18.97 -6.26
CA LEU A 278 -0.15 -19.25 -7.25
C LEU A 278 0.19 -20.74 -7.34
N HIS A 279 0.20 -21.43 -6.20
CA HIS A 279 0.38 -22.88 -6.15
C HIS A 279 -0.77 -23.60 -6.88
N GLY A 280 -2.03 -23.27 -6.56
CA GLY A 280 -3.22 -23.81 -7.23
C GLY A 280 -3.22 -23.53 -8.75
N TYR A 281 -2.89 -22.30 -9.15
CA TYR A 281 -2.76 -21.87 -10.54
C TYR A 281 -1.81 -22.76 -11.35
N VAL A 282 -0.71 -23.21 -10.74
CA VAL A 282 0.23 -24.14 -11.37
C VAL A 282 -0.37 -25.54 -11.43
N LEU A 283 -0.89 -26.05 -10.31
CA LEU A 283 -1.45 -27.41 -10.25
C LEU A 283 -2.54 -27.64 -11.30
N GLU A 284 -3.43 -26.66 -11.51
CA GLU A 284 -4.48 -26.68 -12.53
C GLU A 284 -3.95 -26.77 -13.96
N ARG A 285 -2.74 -26.25 -14.20
CA ARG A 285 -2.08 -26.22 -15.51
C ARG A 285 -1.08 -27.36 -15.72
N LEU A 286 -0.85 -28.20 -14.71
CA LEU A 286 0.05 -29.33 -14.86
C LEU A 286 -0.57 -30.37 -15.80
N PRO A 287 0.25 -31.10 -16.58
CA PRO A 287 -0.23 -32.20 -17.41
C PRO A 287 -0.95 -33.25 -16.56
N LYS A 288 -1.98 -33.90 -17.14
CA LYS A 288 -2.75 -34.95 -16.47
C LYS A 288 -1.85 -36.12 -16.01
N PRO A 289 -2.16 -36.76 -14.88
CA PRO A 289 -1.50 -37.99 -14.45
C PRO A 289 -1.46 -39.06 -15.55
N GLY A 290 -0.36 -39.82 -15.60
CA GLY A 290 -0.18 -40.93 -16.55
C GLY A 290 0.52 -40.58 -17.86
N GLY A 291 0.62 -39.29 -18.22
CA GLY A 291 1.34 -38.83 -19.41
C GLY A 291 2.87 -38.71 -19.21
N TRP A 292 3.64 -38.83 -20.30
CA TRP A 292 5.10 -38.64 -20.28
C TRP A 292 5.50 -37.23 -19.80
N ALA A 293 4.75 -36.20 -20.20
CA ALA A 293 4.98 -34.83 -19.78
C ALA A 293 4.78 -34.66 -18.26
N ARG A 294 3.80 -35.36 -17.68
CA ARG A 294 3.60 -35.36 -16.22
C ARG A 294 4.75 -36.05 -15.50
N ARG A 295 5.21 -37.20 -16.00
CA ARG A 295 6.38 -37.91 -15.46
C ARG A 295 7.64 -37.04 -15.47
N LEU A 296 7.85 -36.24 -16.52
CA LEU A 296 8.96 -35.29 -16.59
C LEU A 296 8.85 -34.21 -15.52
N VAL A 297 7.65 -33.67 -15.29
CA VAL A 297 7.41 -32.67 -14.23
C VAL A 297 7.65 -33.28 -12.86
N ASP A 298 7.08 -34.44 -12.56
CA ASP A 298 7.24 -35.12 -11.28
C ASP A 298 8.71 -35.48 -11.02
N TRP A 299 9.42 -35.94 -12.05
CA TRP A 299 10.87 -36.14 -12.01
C TRP A 299 11.58 -34.82 -11.73
N ALA A 300 11.29 -33.72 -12.42
CA ALA A 300 11.98 -32.46 -12.19
C ALA A 300 11.70 -31.83 -10.81
N LEU A 301 10.53 -32.10 -10.22
CA LEU A 301 10.10 -31.57 -8.92
C LEU A 301 10.30 -32.53 -7.75
N ALA A 302 11.02 -33.64 -7.93
CA ALA A 302 11.29 -34.57 -6.83
C ALA A 302 12.06 -33.87 -5.68
N PRO A 303 11.81 -34.25 -4.41
CA PRO A 303 12.33 -33.53 -3.24
C PRO A 303 13.85 -33.59 -3.07
N ALA A 304 14.52 -34.64 -3.57
CA ALA A 304 15.97 -34.81 -3.47
C ALA A 304 16.59 -35.03 -4.86
N PRO A 305 16.75 -33.96 -5.68
CA PRO A 305 17.21 -34.13 -7.05
C PRO A 305 18.73 -34.37 -7.14
N GLY A 306 19.12 -35.38 -7.91
CA GLY A 306 20.52 -35.60 -8.30
C GLY A 306 21.09 -34.44 -9.12
N VAL A 307 22.41 -34.41 -9.38
CA VAL A 307 23.07 -33.30 -10.11
C VAL A 307 22.47 -33.10 -11.50
N LEU A 308 22.29 -34.18 -12.26
CA LEU A 308 21.71 -34.15 -13.60
C LEU A 308 20.27 -33.62 -13.59
N GLN A 309 19.46 -34.08 -12.64
CA GLN A 309 18.08 -33.67 -12.44
C GLN A 309 17.96 -32.22 -11.97
N ARG A 310 18.94 -31.72 -11.20
CA ARG A 310 19.04 -30.31 -10.86
C ARG A 310 19.26 -29.46 -12.10
N GLN A 311 20.18 -29.85 -12.98
CA GLN A 311 20.46 -29.09 -14.19
C GLN A 311 19.37 -29.22 -15.25
N LEU A 312 19.09 -30.44 -15.74
CA LEU A 312 18.12 -30.69 -16.80
C LEU A 312 16.69 -30.41 -16.36
N GLY A 313 16.27 -30.87 -15.18
CA GLY A 313 14.95 -30.54 -14.63
C GLY A 313 14.83 -29.05 -14.29
N GLY A 314 15.94 -28.40 -13.97
CA GLY A 314 16.02 -26.96 -13.79
C GLY A 314 15.72 -26.22 -15.10
N TRP A 315 16.35 -26.64 -16.19
CA TRP A 315 16.19 -26.02 -17.51
C TRP A 315 14.84 -26.34 -18.17
N LEU A 316 14.41 -27.60 -18.15
CA LEU A 316 13.19 -28.06 -18.81
C LEU A 316 11.89 -27.71 -18.08
N VAL A 317 11.91 -27.66 -16.75
CA VAL A 317 10.68 -27.55 -15.95
C VAL A 317 10.72 -26.39 -14.98
N ARG A 318 11.72 -26.31 -14.08
CA ARG A 318 11.69 -25.30 -13.01
C ARG A 318 11.83 -23.87 -13.55
N ARG A 319 12.71 -23.62 -14.51
CA ARG A 319 12.89 -22.29 -15.13
C ARG A 319 11.61 -21.84 -15.85
N PRO A 320 10.98 -22.64 -16.74
CA PRO A 320 9.69 -22.28 -17.33
C PRO A 320 8.58 -22.08 -16.30
N LEU A 321 8.49 -22.90 -15.26
CA LEU A 321 7.49 -22.71 -14.20
C LEU A 321 7.73 -21.42 -13.40
N ARG A 322 8.99 -21.11 -13.08
CA ARG A 322 9.37 -19.84 -12.48
C ARG A 322 9.01 -18.67 -13.39
N ASP A 323 9.18 -18.79 -14.70
CA ASP A 323 8.80 -17.76 -15.67
C ASP A 323 7.30 -17.55 -15.75
N VAL A 324 6.52 -18.63 -15.86
CA VAL A 324 5.05 -18.56 -15.84
C VAL A 324 4.55 -17.92 -14.55
N LEU A 325 5.20 -18.26 -13.45
CA LEU A 325 4.96 -17.63 -12.17
C LEU A 325 5.65 -16.25 -12.06
N GLY A 326 6.40 -15.69 -12.98
CA GLY A 326 7.06 -14.38 -12.78
C GLY A 326 8.13 -14.32 -11.67
N PHE A 327 8.71 -15.47 -11.28
CA PHE A 327 9.81 -15.60 -10.31
C PHE A 327 11.18 -15.78 -10.98
N THR A 328 11.32 -15.43 -12.27
CA THR A 328 12.59 -15.58 -13.00
C THR A 328 13.71 -14.74 -12.37
N ARG A 329 13.42 -13.47 -12.05
CA ARG A 329 14.35 -12.51 -11.44
C ARG A 329 14.10 -12.30 -9.94
N THR A 330 13.09 -12.95 -9.36
CA THR A 330 12.76 -12.78 -7.94
C THR A 330 13.87 -13.33 -7.06
N ARG A 331 14.40 -12.43 -6.22
CA ARG A 331 15.40 -12.70 -5.19
C ARG A 331 14.78 -12.76 -3.80
N ILE A 332 13.69 -12.02 -3.61
CA ILE A 332 13.03 -11.84 -2.32
C ILE A 332 11.54 -12.21 -2.44
N PRO A 333 11.21 -13.51 -2.39
CA PRO A 333 9.84 -13.95 -2.22
C PRO A 333 9.47 -13.88 -0.72
N LEU A 334 8.57 -12.98 -0.37
CA LEU A 334 8.21 -12.69 1.01
C LEU A 334 6.71 -12.94 1.28
N VAL A 335 6.43 -13.64 2.36
CA VAL A 335 5.09 -13.83 2.92
C VAL A 335 4.93 -13.00 4.17
N VAL A 336 3.96 -12.09 4.15
CA VAL A 336 3.56 -11.24 5.27
C VAL A 336 2.37 -11.86 5.99
N GLY A 337 2.42 -11.91 7.32
CA GLY A 337 1.30 -12.33 8.16
C GLY A 337 1.36 -13.83 8.46
N GLU A 338 0.34 -14.59 8.07
CA GLU A 338 0.30 -16.03 8.33
C GLU A 338 1.31 -16.82 7.50
N ALA A 339 1.94 -17.83 8.13
CA ALA A 339 2.90 -18.71 7.46
C ALA A 339 2.24 -19.60 6.39
N LEU A 340 3.01 -20.00 5.38
CA LEU A 340 2.54 -20.92 4.34
C LEU A 340 2.30 -22.32 4.89
N ARG A 341 1.28 -23.00 4.35
CA ARG A 341 1.10 -24.44 4.60
C ARG A 341 2.33 -25.22 4.16
N PRO A 342 2.71 -26.30 4.87
CA PRO A 342 3.90 -27.09 4.55
C PRO A 342 3.96 -27.58 3.11
N GLU A 343 2.82 -27.95 2.52
CA GLU A 343 2.72 -28.40 1.13
C GLU A 343 3.09 -27.29 0.13
N THR A 344 2.50 -26.11 0.27
CA THR A 344 2.79 -24.94 -0.56
C THR A 344 4.25 -24.51 -0.40
N GLN A 345 4.77 -24.50 0.83
CA GLN A 345 6.18 -24.20 1.11
C GLN A 345 7.10 -25.20 0.38
N ALA A 346 6.81 -26.51 0.47
CA ALA A 346 7.59 -27.55 -0.19
C ALA A 346 7.53 -27.43 -1.72
N PHE A 347 6.39 -27.05 -2.30
CA PHE A 347 6.26 -26.78 -3.73
C PHE A 347 7.20 -25.67 -4.19
N PHE A 348 7.18 -24.50 -3.54
CA PHE A 348 8.08 -23.40 -3.89
C PHE A 348 9.55 -23.76 -3.68
N GLN A 349 9.89 -24.48 -2.62
CA GLN A 349 11.25 -24.98 -2.40
C GLN A 349 11.72 -25.91 -3.53
N ARG A 350 10.85 -26.81 -4.03
CA ARG A 350 11.15 -27.69 -5.18
C ARG A 350 11.37 -26.90 -6.47
N LEU A 351 10.77 -25.73 -6.62
CA LEU A 351 11.04 -24.80 -7.72
C LEU A 351 12.34 -24.01 -7.55
N GLY A 352 12.99 -24.11 -6.38
CA GLY A 352 14.16 -23.30 -6.02
C GLY A 352 13.77 -21.88 -5.57
N ILE A 353 12.54 -21.68 -5.11
CA ILE A 353 12.04 -20.42 -4.55
C ILE A 353 11.96 -20.58 -3.03
N GLN A 354 12.84 -19.89 -2.31
CA GLN A 354 12.86 -19.91 -0.85
C GLN A 354 11.98 -18.79 -0.30
N VAL A 355 10.68 -19.08 -0.15
CA VAL A 355 9.72 -18.12 0.41
C VAL A 355 10.02 -17.87 1.88
N ARG A 356 10.32 -16.61 2.20
CA ARG A 356 10.65 -16.18 3.56
C ARG A 356 9.41 -15.64 4.25
N HIS A 357 9.29 -15.93 5.54
CA HIS A 357 8.15 -15.52 6.36
C HIS A 357 8.51 -14.31 7.22
N TRP A 358 7.66 -13.31 7.17
CA TRP A 358 7.67 -12.14 8.04
C TRP A 358 6.36 -12.11 8.82
N GLY A 359 6.47 -12.38 10.12
CA GLY A 359 5.34 -12.30 11.02
C GLY A 359 4.83 -10.87 11.13
N ASP A 360 3.51 -10.73 11.17
CA ASP A 360 2.84 -9.49 11.55
C ASP A 360 1.62 -9.89 12.38
N VAL A 361 1.57 -9.43 13.63
CA VAL A 361 0.41 -9.60 14.50
C VAL A 361 -0.24 -8.23 14.63
N PRO A 362 -1.39 -7.99 13.98
CA PRO A 362 -2.06 -6.71 14.07
C PRO A 362 -2.64 -6.54 15.49
N HIS A 363 -2.42 -5.38 16.09
CA HIS A 363 -2.93 -5.02 17.40
C HIS A 363 -4.18 -4.15 17.23
N TRP A 364 -5.35 -4.77 17.38
CA TRP A 364 -6.65 -4.11 17.22
C TRP A 364 -7.17 -3.60 18.54
N GLN A 365 -7.76 -2.41 18.53
CA GLN A 365 -8.29 -1.73 19.71
C GLN A 365 -9.64 -1.08 19.36
N ALA A 366 -10.50 -0.84 20.34
CA ALA A 366 -11.69 -0.02 20.09
C ALA A 366 -11.27 1.41 19.71
N PRO A 367 -11.95 2.08 18.75
CA PRO A 367 -11.69 3.48 18.48
C PRO A 367 -11.99 4.31 19.72
N PRO A 368 -11.20 5.37 19.99
CA PRO A 368 -11.46 6.26 21.11
C PRO A 368 -12.87 6.82 20.98
N THR A 369 -13.65 6.74 22.06
CA THR A 369 -14.96 7.37 22.12
C THR A 369 -14.79 8.86 21.82
N PRO A 370 -15.59 9.48 20.94
CA PRO A 370 -15.65 10.93 20.86
C PRO A 370 -15.89 11.45 22.27
N VAL A 371 -14.99 12.28 22.79
CA VAL A 371 -15.25 12.98 24.05
C VAL A 371 -16.46 13.86 23.76
N GLU A 372 -17.62 13.50 24.30
CA GLU A 372 -18.74 14.43 24.39
C GLU A 372 -18.22 15.62 25.18
N LEU A 373 -17.91 16.72 24.47
CA LEU A 373 -17.66 18.00 25.11
C LEU A 373 -18.94 18.36 25.83
N THR A 374 -18.94 18.20 27.14
CA THR A 374 -20.07 18.59 27.97
C THR A 374 -20.23 20.11 27.86
N PRO A 375 -21.46 20.66 27.93
CA PRO A 375 -21.67 22.11 27.89
C PRO A 375 -20.85 22.90 28.93
N ASP A 376 -20.38 22.23 29.99
CA ASP A 376 -19.53 22.82 31.02
C ASP A 376 -18.07 23.04 30.57
N ASP A 377 -17.54 22.20 29.66
CA ASP A 377 -16.18 22.38 29.09
C ASP A 377 -16.05 23.67 28.27
N TRP A 378 -17.16 24.16 27.70
CA TRP A 378 -17.21 25.45 27.00
C TRP A 378 -17.09 26.65 27.94
N ARG A 379 -17.60 26.54 29.18
CA ARG A 379 -17.52 27.62 30.17
C ARG A 379 -16.12 27.71 30.79
N GLU A 380 -15.46 26.58 31.03
CA GLU A 380 -14.10 26.57 31.57
C GLU A 380 -13.04 27.06 30.58
N ARG A 381 -13.25 26.87 29.26
CA ARG A 381 -12.33 27.42 28.25
C ARG A 381 -12.50 28.93 28.02
N GLN A 382 -13.69 29.48 28.22
CA GLN A 382 -13.87 30.95 28.15
C GLN A 382 -13.33 31.69 29.37
N SER A 383 -13.33 31.07 30.56
CA SER A 383 -12.75 31.67 31.76
C SER A 383 -11.21 31.65 31.80
N GLN A 384 -10.56 30.84 30.96
CA GLN A 384 -9.10 30.84 30.79
C GLN A 384 -8.60 31.81 29.70
N LEU A 385 -9.50 32.42 28.93
CA LEU A 385 -9.20 33.38 27.86
C LEU A 385 -9.63 34.82 28.18
N ALA A 386 -10.12 35.07 29.41
CA ALA A 386 -10.36 36.39 29.99
C ALA A 386 -9.40 36.61 31.15
#